data_AF-A0A162V5N1-F1
#
_entry.id   AF-A0A162V5N1-F1
#
_cell.length_a   1.000
_cell.length_b   1.000
_cell.length_c   1.000
_cell.angle_alpha   90.00
_cell.angle_beta   90.00
_cell.angle_gamma   90.00
#
_symmetry.space_group_name_H-M   'P 1'
#
loop_
_entity.id
_entity.type
_entity.pdbx_description
1 polymer ?
#
loop_
_entity_poly.entity_id
_entity_poly.type
_entity_poly.pdbx_seq_one_letter_code
_entity_poly.pdbx_strand_id
1 'polypeptide(L)'
;PQTPLVPAIPREALRLYPVDSSDTDKLITRSIVLGDFESAVQLCLDSERLSDALLLAICSGGDLLARTQKIYFERQAKKTSYLRLLESIMSEDLSSVVETASLDEWTSVVVVLCTFARTEQFGVLCEALGLRLEDAWKAENDDIEKSNAYRRHATLCYLASGNLEKVSNIWIIEQEQEAQEEKTEARLGASLQKLIEKVTVFRKAIGYEDDSL
;
A
#
# COMPACT_ATOMS: atom_id res chain seq x y z
N PRO A 1 34.52 -35.22 -9.70
CA PRO A 1 33.67 -35.32 -10.91
C PRO A 1 32.53 -34.29 -10.87
N GLN A 2 32.76 -33.10 -11.42
CA GLN A 2 31.72 -32.09 -11.62
C GLN A 2 31.20 -32.25 -13.05
N THR A 3 29.92 -32.56 -13.20
CA THR A 3 29.18 -32.50 -14.46
C THR A 3 28.69 -31.06 -14.66
N PRO A 4 29.04 -30.36 -15.76
CA PRO A 4 28.30 -29.19 -16.16
C PRO A 4 27.05 -29.64 -16.93
N LEU A 5 25.88 -29.48 -16.32
CA LEU A 5 24.57 -29.70 -16.93
C LEU A 5 23.94 -28.35 -17.30
N VAL A 6 24.37 -27.77 -18.42
CA VAL A 6 23.49 -26.99 -19.31
C VAL A 6 23.99 -27.22 -20.74
N PRO A 7 23.23 -27.88 -21.63
CA PRO A 7 23.61 -27.96 -23.03
C PRO A 7 23.59 -26.55 -23.63
N ALA A 8 24.69 -26.16 -24.29
CA ALA A 8 24.76 -24.89 -25.01
C ALA A 8 23.67 -24.87 -26.09
N ILE A 9 22.79 -23.88 -26.03
CA ILE A 9 21.76 -23.63 -27.06
C ILE A 9 22.48 -23.54 -28.42
N PRO A 10 22.05 -24.30 -29.45
CA PRO A 10 22.65 -24.23 -30.78
C PRO A 10 22.64 -22.78 -31.30
N ARG A 11 23.83 -22.22 -31.58
CA ARG A 11 23.96 -20.88 -32.15
C ARG A 11 23.69 -20.95 -33.66
N GLU A 12 22.43 -21.04 -34.03
CA GLU A 12 22.00 -20.79 -35.40
C GLU A 12 22.31 -19.33 -35.79
N ALA A 13 22.63 -19.10 -37.07
CA ALA A 13 22.89 -17.76 -37.56
C ALA A 13 21.64 -16.88 -37.38
N LEU A 14 21.78 -15.76 -36.66
CA LEU A 14 20.68 -14.85 -36.38
C LEU A 14 20.16 -14.23 -37.69
N ARG A 15 18.96 -14.64 -38.11
CA ARG A 15 18.24 -14.05 -39.24
C ARG A 15 17.38 -12.89 -38.73
N LEU A 16 17.75 -11.67 -39.07
CA LEU A 16 17.03 -10.46 -38.64
C LEU A 16 15.59 -10.38 -39.17
N TYR A 17 15.33 -10.93 -40.36
CA TYR A 17 14.00 -10.94 -40.96
C TYR A 17 13.65 -12.36 -41.45
N PRO A 18 13.15 -13.24 -40.58
CA PRO A 18 12.65 -14.55 -40.99
C PRO A 18 11.47 -14.41 -41.96
N VAL A 19 11.37 -15.30 -42.96
CA VAL A 19 10.26 -15.26 -43.93
C VAL A 19 8.90 -15.48 -43.25
N ASP A 20 8.89 -16.25 -42.15
CA ASP A 20 7.69 -16.56 -41.37
C ASP A 20 7.36 -15.53 -40.27
N SER A 21 8.13 -14.44 -40.17
CA SER A 21 7.90 -13.42 -39.14
C SER A 21 6.67 -12.56 -39.44
N SER A 22 5.90 -12.26 -38.39
CA SER A 22 4.77 -11.32 -38.47
C SER A 22 5.27 -9.95 -38.93
N ASP A 23 4.44 -9.19 -39.65
CA ASP A 23 4.80 -7.83 -40.05
C ASP A 23 5.08 -6.92 -38.84
N THR A 24 4.45 -7.21 -37.69
CA THR A 24 4.77 -6.57 -36.40
C THR A 24 6.20 -6.86 -35.95
N ASP A 25 6.68 -8.10 -36.11
CA ASP A 25 8.01 -8.52 -35.66
C ASP A 25 9.11 -7.90 -36.54
N LYS A 26 8.83 -7.76 -37.85
CA LYS A 26 9.71 -7.06 -38.79
C LYS A 26 9.80 -5.58 -38.45
N LEU A 27 8.70 -4.93 -38.10
CA LEU A 27 8.68 -3.52 -37.70
C LEU A 27 9.40 -3.29 -36.37
N ILE A 28 9.20 -4.15 -35.38
CA ILE A 28 9.92 -4.10 -34.09
C ILE A 28 11.41 -4.29 -34.33
N THR A 29 11.81 -5.30 -35.11
CA THR A 29 13.22 -5.57 -35.42
C THR A 29 13.86 -4.41 -36.19
N ARG A 30 13.14 -3.82 -37.14
CA ARG A 30 13.61 -2.62 -37.86
C ARG A 30 13.83 -1.45 -36.90
N SER A 31 12.91 -1.22 -35.97
CA SER A 31 13.02 -0.14 -34.98
C SER A 31 14.23 -0.34 -34.07
N ILE A 32 14.47 -1.58 -33.61
CA ILE A 32 15.64 -1.96 -32.82
C ILE A 32 16.95 -1.75 -33.63
N VAL A 33 16.98 -2.16 -34.90
CA VAL A 33 18.16 -1.97 -35.78
C VAL A 33 18.47 -0.48 -35.99
N LEU A 34 17.44 0.37 -36.01
CA LEU A 34 17.59 1.82 -36.10
C LEU A 34 17.94 2.50 -34.77
N GLY A 35 17.92 1.76 -33.66
CA GLY A 35 18.11 2.30 -32.31
C GLY A 35 16.90 3.07 -31.77
N ASP A 36 15.76 3.01 -32.45
CA ASP A 36 14.51 3.64 -32.02
C ASP A 36 13.72 2.70 -31.11
N PHE A 37 14.08 2.70 -29.83
CA PHE A 37 13.42 1.90 -28.81
C PHE A 37 12.04 2.44 -28.42
N GLU A 38 11.77 3.74 -28.62
CA GLU A 38 10.48 4.34 -28.29
C GLU A 38 9.37 3.78 -29.18
N SER A 39 9.58 3.80 -30.50
CA SER A 39 8.66 3.18 -31.46
C SER A 39 8.54 1.66 -31.24
N ALA A 40 9.64 0.99 -30.93
CA ALA A 40 9.64 -0.46 -30.67
C ALA A 40 8.76 -0.83 -29.45
N VAL A 41 8.86 -0.06 -28.36
CA VAL A 41 8.04 -0.26 -27.15
C VAL A 41 6.57 0.00 -27.44
N GLN A 42 6.23 1.07 -28.17
CA GLN A 42 4.84 1.36 -28.54
C GLN A 42 4.22 0.22 -29.37
N LEU A 43 4.94 -0.29 -30.37
CA LEU A 43 4.51 -1.44 -31.17
C LEU A 43 4.32 -2.72 -30.32
N CYS A 44 5.18 -2.95 -29.33
CA CYS A 44 5.02 -4.06 -28.38
C CYS A 44 3.81 -3.87 -27.46
N LEU A 45 3.53 -2.64 -27.01
CA LEU A 45 2.33 -2.34 -26.22
C LEU A 45 1.06 -2.53 -27.05
N ASP A 46 1.03 -2.08 -28.30
CA ASP A 46 -0.14 -2.22 -29.18
C ASP A 46 -0.42 -3.67 -29.58
N SER A 47 0.62 -4.50 -29.66
CA SER A 47 0.51 -5.94 -29.92
C SER A 47 0.27 -6.78 -28.66
N GLU A 48 -0.02 -6.16 -27.51
CA GLU A 48 -0.23 -6.81 -26.20
C GLU A 48 0.98 -7.63 -25.69
N ARG A 49 2.18 -7.41 -26.23
CA ARG A 49 3.43 -8.06 -25.83
C ARG A 49 4.14 -7.29 -24.72
N LEU A 50 3.50 -7.28 -23.56
CA LEU A 50 3.93 -6.48 -22.41
C LEU A 50 5.32 -6.87 -21.86
N SER A 51 5.68 -8.15 -21.90
CA SER A 51 7.01 -8.63 -21.48
C SER A 51 8.12 -8.04 -22.33
N ASP A 52 7.92 -8.01 -23.64
CA ASP A 52 8.91 -7.56 -24.62
C ASP A 52 9.03 -6.04 -24.55
N ALA A 53 7.90 -5.33 -24.36
CA ALA A 53 7.88 -3.90 -24.13
C ALA A 53 8.71 -3.50 -22.89
N LEU A 54 8.57 -4.21 -21.77
CA LEU A 54 9.36 -3.94 -20.57
C LEU A 54 10.86 -4.18 -20.79
N LEU A 55 11.24 -5.26 -21.47
CA LEU A 55 12.64 -5.56 -21.77
C LEU A 55 13.28 -4.49 -22.66
N LEU A 56 12.56 -4.06 -23.71
CA LEU A 56 13.03 -3.00 -24.60
C LEU A 56 13.13 -1.66 -23.86
N ALA A 57 12.20 -1.36 -22.96
CA ALA A 57 12.23 -0.13 -22.18
C ALA A 57 13.43 -0.07 -21.23
N ILE A 58 13.85 -1.19 -20.63
CA ILE A 58 15.06 -1.26 -19.80
C ILE A 58 16.32 -0.85 -20.59
N CYS A 59 16.39 -1.19 -21.89
CA CYS A 59 17.53 -0.84 -22.75
C CYS A 59 17.57 0.65 -23.13
N SER A 60 16.43 1.34 -23.10
CA SER A 60 16.27 2.71 -23.60
C SER A 60 16.47 3.82 -22.56
N GLY A 61 16.58 3.47 -21.28
CA GLY A 61 16.75 4.42 -20.17
C GLY A 61 15.53 4.55 -19.26
N GLY A 62 15.69 5.31 -18.16
CA GLY A 62 14.71 5.38 -17.07
C GLY A 62 13.37 6.02 -17.45
N ASP A 63 13.37 7.03 -18.33
CA ASP A 63 12.16 7.78 -18.67
C ASP A 63 11.15 6.94 -19.47
N LEU A 64 11.62 6.18 -20.45
CA LEU A 64 10.74 5.30 -21.23
C LEU A 64 10.30 4.09 -20.39
N LEU A 65 11.16 3.58 -19.50
CA LEU A 65 10.82 2.51 -18.56
C LEU A 65 9.67 2.92 -17.65
N ALA A 66 9.73 4.11 -17.04
CA ALA A 66 8.68 4.63 -16.16
C ALA A 66 7.33 4.74 -16.89
N ARG A 67 7.31 5.27 -18.12
CA ARG A 67 6.10 5.36 -18.95
C ARG A 67 5.53 3.98 -19.28
N THR A 68 6.40 3.04 -19.66
CA THR A 68 5.99 1.67 -20.03
C THR A 68 5.44 0.90 -18.82
N GLN A 69 6.06 1.05 -17.66
CA GLN A 69 5.57 0.49 -16.40
C GLN A 69 4.20 1.05 -16.02
N LYS A 70 3.97 2.35 -16.18
CA LYS A 70 2.65 2.96 -15.94
C LYS A 70 1.57 2.35 -16.84
N ILE A 71 1.83 2.25 -18.14
CA ILE A 71 0.89 1.63 -19.10
C ILE A 71 0.65 0.14 -18.75
N TYR A 72 1.70 -0.57 -18.31
CA TYR A 72 1.59 -1.94 -17.84
C TYR A 72 0.64 -2.06 -16.64
N PHE A 73 0.81 -1.22 -15.62
CA PHE A 73 -0.08 -1.21 -14.46
C PHE A 73 -1.50 -0.80 -14.83
N GLU A 74 -1.72 0.22 -15.67
CA GLU A 74 -3.07 0.61 -16.10
C GLU A 74 -3.83 -0.54 -16.79
N ARG A 75 -3.13 -1.38 -17.57
CA ARG A 75 -3.71 -2.54 -18.25
C ARG A 75 -3.88 -3.76 -17.36
N GLN A 76 -2.99 -3.97 -16.39
CA GLN A 76 -2.89 -5.22 -15.63
C GLN A 76 -3.26 -5.10 -14.13
N ALA A 77 -3.12 -3.92 -13.50
CA ALA A 77 -3.43 -3.69 -12.08
C ALA A 77 -4.93 -3.84 -11.74
N LYS A 78 -5.81 -3.71 -12.75
CA LYS A 78 -7.24 -4.05 -12.58
C LYS A 78 -7.48 -5.55 -12.39
N LYS A 79 -6.56 -6.40 -12.83
CA LYS A 79 -6.72 -7.86 -12.84
C LYS A 79 -6.24 -8.54 -11.55
N THR A 80 -5.26 -7.95 -10.84
CA THR A 80 -4.67 -8.62 -9.68
C THR A 80 -4.26 -7.69 -8.54
N SER A 81 -4.63 -8.05 -7.31
CA SER A 81 -4.41 -7.22 -6.11
C SER A 81 -2.93 -6.94 -5.80
N TYR A 82 -2.02 -7.90 -6.03
CA TYR A 82 -0.59 -7.68 -5.79
C TYR A 82 0.03 -6.67 -6.77
N LEU A 83 -0.49 -6.58 -8.01
CA LEU A 83 -0.02 -5.60 -8.98
C LEU A 83 -0.46 -4.20 -8.62
N ARG A 84 -1.67 -4.06 -8.07
CA ARG A 84 -2.15 -2.78 -7.52
C ARG A 84 -1.30 -2.32 -6.35
N LEU A 85 -0.97 -3.23 -5.42
CA LEU A 85 -0.07 -2.90 -4.33
C LEU A 85 1.32 -2.49 -4.84
N LEU A 86 1.86 -3.23 -5.81
CA LEU A 86 3.15 -2.91 -6.41
C LEU A 86 3.13 -1.55 -7.12
N GLU A 87 2.06 -1.24 -7.86
CA GLU A 87 1.84 0.07 -8.48
C GLU A 87 1.91 1.18 -7.44
N SER A 88 1.14 1.06 -6.35
CA SER A 88 1.13 2.06 -5.28
C SER A 88 2.48 2.22 -4.58
N ILE A 89 3.24 1.13 -4.40
CA ILE A 89 4.60 1.20 -3.86
C ILE A 89 5.54 1.92 -4.83
N MET A 90 5.45 1.62 -6.13
CA MET A 90 6.30 2.23 -7.15
C MET A 90 5.96 3.69 -7.41
N SER A 91 4.69 4.08 -7.30
CA SER A 91 4.24 5.47 -7.42
C SER A 91 4.39 6.27 -6.13
N GLU A 92 4.88 5.64 -5.05
CA GLU A 92 4.94 6.19 -3.69
C GLU A 92 3.59 6.70 -3.17
N ASP A 93 2.49 6.19 -3.72
CA ASP A 93 1.13 6.59 -3.35
C ASP A 93 0.49 5.50 -2.47
N LEU A 94 0.93 5.46 -1.22
CA LEU A 94 0.36 4.56 -0.21
C LEU A 94 -1.02 5.02 0.26
N SER A 95 -1.44 6.26 -0.04
CA SER A 95 -2.76 6.77 0.34
C SER A 95 -3.87 6.01 -0.39
N SER A 96 -3.68 5.74 -1.69
CA SER A 96 -4.58 4.91 -2.49
C SER A 96 -4.75 3.49 -1.93
N VAL A 97 -3.69 2.91 -1.34
CA VAL A 97 -3.73 1.60 -0.68
C VAL A 97 -4.58 1.67 0.58
N VAL A 98 -4.35 2.70 1.41
CA VAL A 98 -5.12 2.90 2.64
C VAL A 98 -6.59 3.14 2.34
N GLU A 99 -6.96 3.74 1.21
CA GLU A 99 -8.37 3.95 0.83
C GLU A 99 -9.03 2.72 0.21
N THR A 100 -8.29 1.94 -0.58
CA THR A 100 -8.85 0.82 -1.37
C THR A 100 -8.80 -0.51 -0.61
N ALA A 101 -7.94 -0.64 0.41
CA ALA A 101 -7.76 -1.89 1.13
C ALA A 101 -9.02 -2.29 1.92
N SER A 102 -9.26 -3.61 1.99
CA SER A 102 -10.28 -4.18 2.87
C SER A 102 -9.91 -3.98 4.33
N LEU A 103 -10.90 -3.62 5.15
CA LEU A 103 -10.73 -3.44 6.59
C LEU A 103 -10.58 -4.78 7.34
N ASP A 104 -10.92 -5.90 6.70
CA ASP A 104 -10.70 -7.24 7.26
C ASP A 104 -9.21 -7.56 7.41
N GLU A 105 -8.37 -7.02 6.52
CA GLU A 105 -6.93 -7.26 6.45
C GLU A 105 -6.12 -6.03 6.89
N TRP A 106 -6.67 -5.21 7.79
CA TRP A 106 -6.05 -3.96 8.25
C TRP A 106 -4.61 -4.15 8.79
N THR A 107 -4.32 -5.31 9.40
CA THR A 107 -2.97 -5.64 9.89
C THR A 107 -1.95 -5.71 8.76
N SER A 108 -2.32 -6.29 7.62
CA SER A 108 -1.48 -6.33 6.42
C SER A 108 -1.22 -4.93 5.88
N VAL A 109 -2.22 -4.05 5.92
CA VAL A 109 -2.06 -2.64 5.52
C VAL A 109 -1.06 -1.93 6.44
N VAL A 110 -1.16 -2.12 7.76
CA VAL A 110 -0.19 -1.56 8.71
C VAL A 110 1.22 -2.09 8.45
N VAL A 111 1.38 -3.38 8.13
CA VAL A 111 2.70 -3.95 7.77
C VAL A 111 3.28 -3.29 6.51
N VAL A 112 2.44 -3.05 5.49
CA VAL A 112 2.85 -2.32 4.29
C VAL A 112 3.30 -0.90 4.65
N LEU A 113 2.53 -0.19 5.50
CA LEU A 113 2.91 1.15 5.97
C LEU A 113 4.24 1.12 6.73
N CYS A 114 4.45 0.16 7.64
CA CYS A 114 5.71 0.01 8.38
C CYS A 114 6.90 -0.30 7.47
N THR A 115 6.68 -0.96 6.33
CA THR A 115 7.74 -1.42 5.43
C THR A 115 8.10 -0.37 4.36
N PHE A 116 7.10 0.31 3.82
CA PHE A 116 7.26 1.16 2.63
C PHE A 116 6.97 2.65 2.88
N ALA A 117 6.29 3.02 3.97
CA ALA A 117 6.03 4.43 4.24
C ALA A 117 7.30 5.15 4.72
N ARG A 118 7.46 6.40 4.30
CA ARG A 118 8.47 7.30 4.84
C ARG A 118 8.08 7.69 6.27
N THR A 119 9.08 7.93 7.12
CA THR A 119 8.87 8.30 8.54
C THR A 119 7.90 9.49 8.70
N GLU A 120 7.99 10.48 7.83
CA GLU A 120 7.14 11.68 7.85
C GLU A 120 5.69 11.41 7.43
N GLN A 121 5.48 10.43 6.54
CA GLN A 121 4.15 10.11 6.00
C GLN A 121 3.43 9.03 6.82
N PHE A 122 4.19 8.22 7.56
CA PHE A 122 3.67 7.11 8.34
C PHE A 122 2.55 7.55 9.29
N GLY A 123 2.75 8.63 10.05
CA GLY A 123 1.75 9.15 10.98
C GLY A 123 0.44 9.52 10.29
N VAL A 124 0.52 10.28 9.18
CA VAL A 124 -0.64 10.71 8.39
C VAL A 124 -1.39 9.52 7.79
N LEU A 125 -0.67 8.53 7.27
CA LEU A 125 -1.28 7.32 6.68
C LEU A 125 -1.93 6.43 7.75
N CYS A 126 -1.31 6.30 8.92
CA CYS A 126 -1.93 5.60 10.06
C CYS A 126 -3.18 6.32 10.56
N GLU A 127 -3.19 7.66 10.56
CA GLU A 127 -4.38 8.43 10.90
C GLU A 127 -5.51 8.22 9.89
N ALA A 128 -5.20 8.23 8.58
CA ALA A 128 -6.17 7.96 7.52
C ALA A 128 -6.77 6.56 7.63
N LEU A 129 -5.94 5.54 7.94
CA LEU A 129 -6.42 4.19 8.20
C LEU A 129 -7.31 4.13 9.46
N GLY A 130 -6.91 4.85 10.52
CA GLY A 130 -7.68 4.99 11.75
C GLY A 130 -9.07 5.59 11.51
N LEU A 131 -9.15 6.62 10.66
CA LEU A 131 -10.42 7.26 10.29
C LEU A 131 -11.37 6.29 9.57
N ARG A 132 -10.85 5.51 8.61
CA ARG A 132 -11.67 4.48 7.93
C ARG A 132 -12.19 3.42 8.89
N LEU A 133 -11.38 3.01 9.86
CA LEU A 133 -11.77 2.05 10.89
C LEU A 133 -12.80 2.67 11.86
N GLU A 134 -12.67 3.96 12.19
CA GLU A 134 -13.63 4.71 13.00
C GLU A 134 -14.99 4.83 12.29
N ASP A 135 -15.00 5.12 10.99
CA ASP A 135 -16.21 5.20 10.18
C ASP A 135 -16.90 3.84 10.06
N ALA A 136 -16.12 2.75 9.86
CA ALA A 136 -16.65 1.39 9.87
C ALA A 136 -17.23 1.00 11.22
N TRP A 137 -16.56 1.38 12.32
CA TRP A 137 -17.07 1.19 13.67
C TRP A 137 -18.44 1.87 13.88
N LYS A 138 -18.60 3.12 13.41
CA LYS A 138 -19.87 3.87 13.53
C LYS A 138 -20.98 3.35 12.62
N ALA A 139 -20.62 2.77 11.46
CA ALA A 139 -21.58 2.19 10.52
C ALA A 139 -22.07 0.80 10.98
N GLU A 140 -21.21 0.04 11.66
CA GLU A 140 -21.53 -1.31 12.15
C GLU A 140 -22.31 -1.25 13.48
N ASN A 141 -23.65 -1.23 13.36
CA ASN A 141 -24.57 -1.29 14.51
C ASN A 141 -25.16 -2.69 14.77
N ASP A 142 -25.01 -3.62 13.83
CA ASP A 142 -25.63 -4.95 13.90
C ASP A 142 -24.81 -5.95 14.75
N ASP A 143 -23.48 -5.78 14.82
CA ASP A 143 -22.57 -6.66 15.55
C ASP A 143 -21.68 -5.87 16.52
N ILE A 144 -22.03 -5.91 17.81
CA ILE A 144 -21.34 -5.20 18.89
C ILE A 144 -19.89 -5.70 19.06
N GLU A 145 -19.61 -6.98 18.80
CA GLU A 145 -18.25 -7.52 18.94
C GLU A 145 -17.33 -7.00 17.82
N LYS A 146 -17.82 -6.98 16.58
CA LYS A 146 -17.09 -6.38 15.45
C LYS A 146 -16.92 -4.88 15.61
N SER A 147 -17.96 -4.18 16.05
CA SER A 147 -17.93 -2.76 16.38
C SER A 147 -16.80 -2.47 17.39
N ASN A 148 -16.73 -3.24 18.48
CA ASN A 148 -15.66 -3.13 19.46
C ASN A 148 -14.27 -3.51 18.91
N ALA A 149 -14.18 -4.49 18.01
CA ALA A 149 -12.94 -4.86 17.35
C ALA A 149 -12.41 -3.71 16.47
N TYR A 150 -13.26 -3.13 15.62
CA TYR A 150 -12.90 -1.97 14.78
C TYR A 150 -12.50 -0.77 15.62
N ARG A 151 -13.17 -0.52 16.76
CA ARG A 151 -12.76 0.53 17.71
C ARG A 151 -11.33 0.30 18.23
N ARG A 152 -11.00 -0.94 18.63
CA ARG A 152 -9.64 -1.28 19.08
C ARG A 152 -8.61 -1.14 17.96
N HIS A 153 -8.94 -1.55 16.74
CA HIS A 153 -8.07 -1.38 15.57
C HIS A 153 -7.82 0.10 15.27
N ALA A 154 -8.86 0.94 15.27
CA ALA A 154 -8.74 2.38 15.09
C ALA A 154 -7.86 3.01 16.18
N THR A 155 -8.05 2.60 17.44
CA THR A 155 -7.22 3.07 18.57
C THR A 155 -5.74 2.75 18.33
N LEU A 156 -5.41 1.54 17.85
CA LEU A 156 -4.03 1.16 17.55
C LEU A 156 -3.44 2.00 16.41
N CYS A 157 -4.20 2.29 15.37
CA CYS A 157 -3.76 3.15 14.27
C CYS A 157 -3.51 4.59 14.73
N TYR A 158 -4.36 5.14 15.60
CA TYR A 158 -4.15 6.48 16.16
C TYR A 158 -3.01 6.53 17.19
N LEU A 159 -2.79 5.45 17.94
CA LEU A 159 -1.61 5.33 18.80
C LEU A 159 -0.32 5.32 17.95
N ALA A 160 -0.33 4.61 16.82
CA ALA A 160 0.80 4.56 15.88
C ALA A 160 1.04 5.90 15.17
N SER A 161 -0.02 6.70 14.93
CA SER A 161 0.13 8.05 14.36
C SER A 161 0.57 9.11 15.36
N GLY A 162 0.44 8.85 16.66
CA GLY A 162 0.74 9.82 17.71
C GLY A 162 -0.36 10.87 17.93
N ASN A 163 -1.56 10.68 17.37
CA ASN A 163 -2.64 11.66 17.45
C ASN A 163 -3.40 11.54 18.79
N LEU A 164 -2.97 12.32 19.80
CA LEU A 164 -3.55 12.30 21.15
C LEU A 164 -5.03 12.69 21.19
N GLU A 165 -5.45 13.66 20.38
CA GLU A 165 -6.84 14.13 20.36
C GLU A 165 -7.79 13.00 19.96
N LYS A 166 -7.47 12.30 18.86
CA LYS A 166 -8.28 11.18 18.37
C LYS A 166 -8.30 10.01 19.35
N VAL A 167 -7.15 9.64 19.91
CA VAL A 167 -7.05 8.55 20.89
C VAL A 167 -7.85 8.86 22.16
N SER A 168 -7.72 10.08 22.70
CA SER A 168 -8.41 10.47 23.93
C SER A 168 -9.93 10.49 23.76
N ASN A 169 -10.44 10.95 22.62
CA ASN A 169 -11.87 10.90 22.30
C ASN A 169 -12.41 9.46 22.31
N ILE A 170 -11.69 8.50 21.73
CA ILE A 170 -12.12 7.09 21.73
C ILE A 170 -12.13 6.52 23.15
N TRP A 171 -11.13 6.83 23.98
CA TRP A 171 -11.10 6.38 25.37
C TRP A 171 -12.20 7.01 26.22
N ILE A 172 -12.58 8.27 25.98
CA ILE A 172 -13.71 8.92 26.66
C ILE A 172 -15.01 8.18 26.32
N ILE A 173 -15.24 7.86 25.04
CA ILE A 173 -16.44 7.11 24.63
C ILE A 173 -16.47 5.72 25.27
N GLU A 174 -15.33 5.01 25.31
CA GLU A 174 -15.20 3.72 25.99
C GLU A 174 -15.55 3.83 27.48
N GLN A 175 -15.08 4.89 28.15
CA GLN A 175 -15.33 5.15 29.56
C GLN A 175 -16.80 5.50 29.85
N GLU A 176 -17.44 6.28 28.98
CA GLU A 176 -18.86 6.61 29.11
C GLU A 176 -19.76 5.38 28.97
N GLN A 177 -19.41 4.45 28.08
CA GLN A 177 -20.12 3.17 27.93
C GLN A 177 -19.96 2.30 29.19
N GLU A 178 -18.73 2.15 29.72
CA GLU A 178 -18.46 1.41 30.96
C GLU A 178 -19.19 2.02 32.17
N ALA A 179 -19.32 3.35 32.22
CA ALA A 179 -20.00 4.07 33.30
C ALA A 179 -21.53 3.96 33.25
N GLN A 180 -22.13 3.71 32.08
CA GLN A 180 -23.57 3.53 31.92
C GLN A 180 -24.06 2.17 32.47
N GLU A 181 -23.21 1.14 32.41
CA GLU A 181 -23.56 -0.21 32.86
C GLU A 181 -23.64 -0.32 34.40
N GLU A 182 -22.81 0.40 35.17
CA GLU A 182 -22.85 0.36 36.64
C GLU A 182 -22.50 1.71 37.31
N LYS A 183 -23.55 2.46 37.69
CA LYS A 183 -23.43 3.77 38.37
C LYS A 183 -23.05 3.64 39.85
N THR A 184 -21.76 3.49 40.14
CA THR A 184 -21.21 3.63 41.50
C THR A 184 -20.12 4.70 41.52
N GLU A 185 -20.19 5.67 42.42
CA GLU A 185 -19.22 6.79 42.52
C GLU A 185 -17.76 6.32 42.65
N ALA A 186 -17.55 5.23 43.40
CA ALA A 186 -16.23 4.62 43.56
C ALA A 186 -15.65 4.06 42.24
N ARG A 187 -16.49 3.53 41.34
CA ARG A 187 -16.06 3.05 40.02
C ARG A 187 -15.79 4.21 39.07
N LEU A 188 -16.59 5.28 39.14
CA LEU A 188 -16.36 6.48 38.33
C LEU A 188 -14.97 7.08 38.62
N GLY A 189 -14.59 7.19 39.90
CA GLY A 189 -13.25 7.65 40.30
C GLY A 189 -12.11 6.77 39.80
N ALA A 190 -12.25 5.44 39.92
CA ALA A 190 -11.25 4.49 39.43
C ALA A 190 -11.11 4.53 37.89
N SER A 191 -12.22 4.72 37.19
CA SER A 191 -12.29 4.82 35.73
C SER A 191 -11.56 6.07 35.23
N LEU A 192 -11.85 7.23 35.83
CA LEU A 192 -11.17 8.50 35.53
C LEU A 192 -9.67 8.42 35.81
N GLN A 193 -9.27 7.78 36.93
CA GLN A 193 -7.86 7.57 37.23
C GLN A 193 -7.15 6.76 36.14
N LYS A 194 -7.77 5.67 35.67
CA LYS A 194 -7.23 4.82 34.59
C LYS A 194 -7.12 5.60 33.28
N LEU A 195 -8.09 6.45 32.96
CA LEU A 195 -8.05 7.32 31.78
C LEU A 195 -6.87 8.30 31.85
N ILE A 196 -6.71 9.00 32.98
CA ILE A 196 -5.60 9.94 33.19
C ILE A 196 -4.25 9.22 33.10
N GLU A 197 -4.14 8.02 33.66
CA GLU A 197 -2.93 7.21 33.57
C GLU A 197 -2.59 6.85 32.10
N LYS A 198 -3.57 6.34 31.34
CA LYS A 198 -3.41 6.05 29.90
C LYS A 198 -2.92 7.27 29.13
N VAL A 199 -3.58 8.43 29.33
CA VAL A 199 -3.23 9.69 28.65
C VAL A 199 -1.83 10.15 29.04
N THR A 200 -1.46 10.07 30.32
CA THR A 200 -0.15 10.51 30.82
C THR A 200 0.98 9.64 30.27
N VAL A 201 0.79 8.31 30.27
CA VAL A 201 1.77 7.36 29.70
C VAL A 201 1.91 7.58 28.20
N PHE A 202 0.79 7.77 27.49
CA PHE A 202 0.82 8.00 26.05
C PHE A 202 1.51 9.33 25.71
N ARG A 203 1.15 10.44 26.38
CA ARG A 203 1.79 11.76 26.23
C ARG A 203 3.30 11.67 26.37
N LYS A 204 3.77 10.91 27.36
CA LYS A 204 5.20 10.66 27.58
C LYS A 204 5.83 9.80 26.48
N ALA A 205 5.12 8.80 25.97
CA ALA A 205 5.62 7.90 24.94
C ALA A 205 5.79 8.58 23.58
N ILE A 206 4.88 9.50 23.22
CA ILE A 206 4.96 10.25 21.95
C ILE A 206 5.82 11.52 22.06
N GLY A 207 6.34 11.85 23.24
CA GLY A 207 7.10 13.08 23.45
C GLY A 207 6.28 14.34 23.18
N TYR A 208 4.99 14.31 23.49
CA TYR A 208 4.08 15.43 23.19
C TYR A 208 4.46 16.67 23.98
N GLU A 209 4.92 17.69 23.25
CA GLU A 209 5.10 19.05 23.75
C GLU A 209 3.80 19.84 23.55
N ASP A 210 3.34 20.51 24.60
CA ASP A 210 2.17 21.38 24.51
C ASP A 210 2.60 22.66 23.81
N ASP A 211 2.23 22.85 22.54
CA ASP A 211 2.46 24.12 21.82
C ASP A 211 1.61 25.29 22.40
N SER A 212 0.78 25.00 23.40
CA SER A 212 -0.16 25.93 24.06
C SER A 212 0.36 26.56 25.37
N LEU A 213 1.62 26.32 25.77
CA LEU A 213 2.20 26.79 27.04
C LEU A 213 3.43 27.69 26.86
#